data_AF-A0A1V6XBW5-F1
#
_entry.id   AF-A0A1V6XBW5-F1
#
_cell.length_a   1.000
_cell.length_b   1.000
_cell.length_c   1.000
_cell.angle_alpha   90.00
_cell.angle_beta   90.00
_cell.angle_gamma   90.00
#
_symmetry.space_group_name_H-M   'P 1'
#
loop_
_entity.id
_entity.type
_entity.pdbx_description
1 polymer ?
#
loop_
_entity_poly.entity_id
_entity_poly.type
_entity_poly.pdbx_seq_one_letter_code
_entity_poly.pdbx_strand_id
1 'polypeptide(L)'
;MSSSSEDEDPNVNVIPMDNFPSDGDMSTWPVGNIYTERSDARWRQLLAENWLKDMGTYEDVTNERRPTDAEGPDYWRILVMKLKDKGRLDEDIEQKFNLDWVLTQEWLSDYFMKLVLDPAYVPRRGELVLWIWQGLEDGCLMRNPATGFIEIFGNDNRWHGVPSWRAGVVTQTPEEGHMVDIIEAPDSPRGLSYSGFRVETLPDPLGKDKSYSVQYAYVPLRNIKPFNTWQLYLYGQEREDLHPSIENAMTVMSSWSMVHKFHIIGTWPNARIYCKGIFIGSELIAVHDTVRLRPHGFYHDQLKDGTVREVTDVMVVEKIALCLTECIDDDKEHLAKHFTALISGKIFTTDPNRITEEGPFKGTIPVPPTGEAATGPIPLTTEEATATFRQVSMSDYGPWYRMANGRTCNISPHLIIGRCYEPLAAELMFGTHTLGYDVAGVMEGRQYSSQVDARMPNGNTWFWGDCRVETLGLTEINGVECGLTAAQRQDPRKWQAIIKMARGEVSHALRRQAQIPSSGGRPFNSLPSSAPKGTSARPKNGLASVAQTSKLVSSAIGSAPETEDDSVEDVIEDSIGLADDPVSGDVSGLGLHGGDSSGEDSDYPFA
;
A
#
# COMPACT_ATOMS: atom_id res chain seq x y z
N MET A 1 12.76 6.91 39.04
CA MET A 1 12.22 8.15 39.64
C MET A 1 11.12 8.64 38.71
N SER A 2 9.90 8.80 39.22
CA SER A 2 8.70 9.14 38.44
C SER A 2 8.86 10.46 37.70
N SER A 3 8.76 10.41 36.38
CA SER A 3 8.49 11.56 35.51
C SER A 3 6.97 11.59 35.30
N SER A 4 6.34 12.65 35.79
CA SER A 4 4.92 12.94 35.60
C SER A 4 4.68 13.43 34.17
N SER A 5 4.00 12.61 33.37
CA SER A 5 3.46 12.99 32.05
C SER A 5 2.15 13.75 32.22
N GLU A 6 2.23 15.07 32.34
CA GLU A 6 1.10 15.97 32.12
C GLU A 6 0.86 16.07 30.62
N ASP A 7 0.13 15.11 30.04
CA ASP A 7 -0.62 15.19 28.76
C ASP A 7 -1.33 13.85 28.46
N GLU A 8 -1.88 13.20 29.49
CA GLU A 8 -2.79 12.05 29.30
C GLU A 8 -4.19 12.58 28.95
N ASP A 9 -4.55 12.51 27.67
CA ASP A 9 -5.96 12.63 27.28
C ASP A 9 -6.75 11.54 28.02
N PRO A 10 -7.71 11.89 28.90
CA PRO A 10 -8.44 10.92 29.72
C PRO A 10 -9.25 9.92 28.89
N ASN A 11 -9.43 10.19 27.59
CA ASN A 11 -10.10 9.31 26.64
C ASN A 11 -9.18 8.30 25.94
N VAL A 12 -7.88 8.26 26.26
CA VAL A 12 -6.92 7.32 25.67
C VAL A 12 -6.46 6.32 26.72
N ASN A 13 -6.70 5.02 26.47
CA ASN A 13 -6.09 3.97 27.27
C ASN A 13 -4.72 3.62 26.66
N VAL A 14 -3.65 3.98 27.36
CA VAL A 14 -2.29 3.56 27.01
C VAL A 14 -2.04 2.19 27.65
N ILE A 15 -1.80 1.17 26.83
CA ILE A 15 -1.43 -0.15 27.31
C ILE A 15 0.04 -0.11 27.69
N PRO A 16 0.42 -0.46 28.94
CA PRO A 16 1.81 -0.50 29.37
C PRO A 16 2.62 -1.42 28.46
N MET A 17 3.72 -0.91 27.93
CA MET A 17 4.62 -1.60 27.01
C MET A 17 5.72 -2.37 27.77
N ASP A 18 5.38 -2.97 28.90
CA ASP A 18 6.36 -3.65 29.75
C ASP A 18 6.65 -5.05 29.17
N ASN A 19 7.91 -5.26 28.73
CA ASN A 19 8.52 -6.45 28.11
C ASN A 19 8.79 -6.42 26.58
N PHE A 20 8.98 -5.26 25.97
CA PHE A 20 9.58 -5.20 24.63
C PHE A 20 11.12 -5.16 24.72
N PRO A 21 11.85 -6.01 23.98
CA PRO A 21 13.29 -5.81 23.81
C PRO A 21 13.53 -4.50 23.06
N SER A 22 14.30 -3.62 23.69
CA SER A 22 14.85 -2.41 23.08
C SER A 22 15.85 -2.79 21.99
N ASP A 23 15.78 -2.09 20.87
CA ASP A 23 16.46 -2.32 19.60
C ASP A 23 17.92 -1.82 19.54
N GLY A 24 18.67 -1.84 20.65
CA GLY A 24 20.09 -1.55 20.58
C GLY A 24 20.85 -1.51 21.91
N ASP A 25 21.69 -2.54 22.13
CA ASP A 25 22.88 -2.38 22.95
C ASP A 25 24.07 -2.09 22.04
N MET A 26 24.64 -0.89 22.20
CA MET A 26 25.83 -0.38 21.52
C MET A 26 27.05 -1.32 21.66
N SER A 27 27.05 -2.22 22.65
CA SER A 27 28.11 -3.21 22.88
C SER A 27 28.20 -4.30 21.79
N THR A 28 27.18 -4.42 20.94
CA THR A 28 27.04 -5.54 19.99
C THR A 28 27.51 -5.21 18.56
N TRP A 29 28.04 -4.02 18.32
CA TRP A 29 28.39 -3.55 16.97
C TRP A 29 29.85 -3.87 16.58
N PRO A 30 30.14 -4.18 15.31
CA PRO A 30 31.48 -4.53 14.86
C PRO A 30 32.43 -3.33 14.95
N VAL A 31 33.46 -3.46 15.81
CA VAL A 31 34.56 -2.51 15.93
C VAL A 31 35.65 -2.86 14.91
N GLY A 32 35.70 -2.11 13.81
CA GLY A 32 36.69 -2.29 12.75
C GLY A 32 37.15 -0.97 12.14
N ASN A 33 38.42 -0.63 12.34
CA ASN A 33 39.09 0.52 11.74
C ASN A 33 39.21 0.35 10.22
N ILE A 34 38.45 1.13 9.45
CA ILE A 34 38.71 1.36 8.02
C ILE A 34 38.79 2.87 7.79
N TYR A 35 39.95 3.45 8.13
CA TYR A 35 40.25 4.84 7.76
C TYR A 35 40.47 4.90 6.25
N THR A 36 39.47 5.39 5.51
CA THR A 36 39.67 5.97 4.19
C THR A 36 40.18 7.41 4.34
N GLU A 37 41.26 7.73 3.64
CA GLU A 37 41.86 9.06 3.61
C GLU A 37 40.81 10.07 3.10
N ARG A 38 40.52 11.11 3.89
CA ARG A 38 39.52 12.13 3.52
C ARG A 38 40.04 12.98 2.37
N SER A 39 39.19 13.21 1.37
CA SER A 39 39.40 14.17 0.29
C SER A 39 39.76 15.57 0.81
N ASP A 40 40.80 16.18 0.22
CA ASP A 40 41.31 17.51 0.54
C ASP A 40 40.40 18.67 0.06
N ALA A 41 39.25 18.34 -0.56
CA ALA A 41 38.29 19.29 -1.10
C ALA A 41 37.84 20.34 -0.07
N ARG A 42 37.67 19.94 1.20
CA ARG A 42 37.26 20.86 2.28
C ARG A 42 38.33 21.89 2.61
N TRP A 43 39.60 21.50 2.56
CA TRP A 43 40.71 22.41 2.81
C TRP A 43 40.82 23.45 1.68
N ARG A 44 40.68 23.01 0.42
CA ARG A 44 40.66 23.90 -0.74
C ARG A 44 39.48 24.88 -0.71
N GLN A 45 38.31 24.41 -0.26
CA GLN A 45 37.12 25.25 -0.10
C GLN A 45 37.32 26.33 0.98
N LEU A 46 37.86 25.97 2.15
CA LEU A 46 38.16 26.93 3.22
C LEU A 46 39.20 27.97 2.78
N LEU A 47 40.16 27.58 1.95
CA LEU A 47 41.16 28.48 1.41
C LEU A 47 40.56 29.49 0.43
N ALA A 48 39.64 29.04 -0.44
CA ALA A 48 38.89 29.91 -1.33
C ALA A 48 37.97 30.87 -0.56
N GLU A 49 37.30 30.39 0.50
CA GLU A 49 36.45 31.22 1.37
C GLU A 49 37.25 32.31 2.08
N ASN A 50 38.41 31.97 2.66
CA ASN A 50 39.29 32.94 3.30
C ASN A 50 39.83 33.97 2.29
N TRP A 51 40.20 33.51 1.08
CA TRP A 51 40.67 34.40 0.02
C TRP A 51 39.60 35.39 -0.44
N LEU A 52 38.34 34.96 -0.57
CA LEU A 52 37.21 35.84 -0.90
C LEU A 52 36.88 36.82 0.23
N LYS A 53 37.03 36.40 1.50
CA LYS A 53 36.86 37.27 2.68
C LYS A 53 37.91 38.38 2.71
N ASP A 54 39.17 38.04 2.45
CA ASP A 54 40.26 39.02 2.37
C ASP A 54 40.08 40.01 1.19
N MET A 55 39.45 39.58 0.10
CA MET A 55 39.13 40.45 -1.04
C MET A 55 37.89 41.34 -0.83
N GLY A 56 37.16 41.18 0.27
CA GLY A 56 35.92 41.93 0.52
C GLY A 56 34.79 41.63 -0.47
N THR A 57 34.91 40.55 -1.24
CA THR A 57 33.92 40.08 -2.23
C THR A 57 33.17 38.84 -1.77
N TYR A 58 33.42 38.40 -0.54
CA TYR A 58 32.63 37.36 0.12
C TYR A 58 31.23 37.92 0.44
N GLU A 59 30.28 37.65 -0.45
CA GLU A 59 28.88 37.70 -0.07
C GLU A 59 28.62 36.56 0.92
N ASP A 60 28.19 36.91 2.12
CA ASP A 60 27.73 35.94 3.10
C ASP A 60 26.44 35.32 2.54
N VAL A 61 26.60 34.28 1.72
CA VAL A 61 25.49 33.43 1.36
C VAL A 61 25.09 32.78 2.67
N THR A 62 24.15 33.38 3.39
CA THR A 62 23.37 32.75 4.45
C THR A 62 22.50 31.65 3.82
N ASN A 63 23.15 30.71 3.14
CA ASN A 63 22.69 29.35 3.05
C ASN A 63 23.12 28.74 4.38
N GLU A 64 22.31 28.91 5.42
CA GLU A 64 22.09 27.78 6.31
C GLU A 64 21.90 26.59 5.38
N ARG A 65 22.93 25.75 5.22
CA ARG A 65 22.89 24.63 4.30
C ARG A 65 21.80 23.72 4.84
N ARG A 66 20.60 23.85 4.27
CA ARG A 66 19.49 22.94 4.55
C ARG A 66 20.05 21.54 4.39
N PRO A 67 19.78 20.63 5.35
CA PRO A 67 20.11 19.23 5.19
C PRO A 67 19.69 18.74 3.81
N THR A 68 20.55 17.96 3.16
CA THR A 68 20.30 17.38 1.84
C THR A 68 20.66 15.91 1.84
N ASP A 69 19.87 15.11 1.13
CA ASP A 69 20.08 13.68 0.89
C ASP A 69 20.30 13.43 -0.62
N ALA A 70 20.19 12.16 -1.03
CA ALA A 70 20.30 11.75 -2.42
C ALA A 70 19.14 12.22 -3.31
N GLU A 71 18.00 12.60 -2.75
CA GLU A 71 16.78 13.02 -3.47
C GLU A 71 16.61 14.55 -3.52
N GLY A 72 17.30 15.28 -2.63
CA GLY A 72 17.24 16.74 -2.58
C GLY A 72 17.36 17.28 -1.16
N PRO A 73 16.55 18.27 -0.76
CA PRO A 73 16.45 18.66 0.63
C PRO A 73 15.94 17.48 1.48
N ASP A 74 16.63 17.16 2.55
CA ASP A 74 16.21 16.15 3.52
C ASP A 74 15.13 16.77 4.42
N TYR A 75 13.87 16.62 3.97
CA TYR A 75 12.71 17.18 4.64
C TYR A 75 12.50 16.62 6.04
N TRP A 76 12.88 15.36 6.28
CA TRP A 76 12.71 14.74 7.60
C TRP A 76 13.67 15.35 8.61
N ARG A 77 14.94 15.56 8.23
CA ARG A 77 15.91 16.25 9.07
C ARG A 77 15.53 17.70 9.32
N ILE A 78 15.06 18.39 8.28
CA ILE A 78 14.57 19.77 8.41
C ILE A 78 13.45 19.84 9.45
N LEU A 79 12.51 18.89 9.46
CA LEU A 79 11.45 18.84 10.46
C LEU A 79 11.97 18.56 11.86
N VAL A 80 12.94 17.65 12.04
CA VAL A 80 13.57 17.36 13.34
C VAL A 80 14.32 18.58 13.89
N MET A 81 15.13 19.25 13.06
CA MET A 81 15.82 20.48 13.46
C MET A 81 14.83 21.58 13.85
N LYS A 82 13.76 21.74 13.05
CA LYS A 82 12.70 22.71 13.34
C LYS A 82 11.96 22.40 14.65
N LEU A 83 11.78 21.12 14.99
CA LEU A 83 11.20 20.69 16.27
C LEU A 83 12.10 21.09 17.44
N LYS A 84 13.40 20.90 17.31
CA LYS A 84 14.39 21.31 18.31
C LYS A 84 14.36 22.83 18.51
N ASP A 85 14.39 23.59 17.41
CA ASP A 85 14.44 25.05 17.45
C ASP A 85 13.18 25.67 18.04
N LYS A 86 12.00 25.13 17.71
CA LYS A 86 10.71 25.66 18.19
C LYS A 86 10.25 25.05 19.51
N GLY A 87 10.81 23.93 19.93
CA GLY A 87 10.35 23.13 21.07
C GLY A 87 9.07 22.33 20.82
N ARG A 88 8.14 22.84 20.00
CA ARG A 88 6.89 22.17 19.61
C ARG A 88 6.59 22.35 18.12
N LEU A 89 6.07 21.32 17.48
CA LEU A 89 5.53 21.34 16.11
C LEU A 89 4.12 20.78 16.06
N ASP A 90 3.35 21.32 15.12
CA ASP A 90 2.00 20.93 14.73
C ASP A 90 1.76 21.57 13.36
N GLU A 91 2.12 20.87 12.29
CA GLU A 91 2.08 21.41 10.93
C GLU A 91 1.95 20.32 9.85
N ASP A 92 1.34 20.70 8.73
CA ASP A 92 1.27 19.85 7.54
C ASP A 92 2.64 19.70 6.88
N ILE A 93 2.91 18.51 6.36
CA ILE A 93 4.17 18.17 5.69
C ILE A 93 4.10 18.59 4.23
N GLU A 94 5.00 19.47 3.82
CA GLU A 94 5.13 19.91 2.43
C GLU A 94 6.55 19.68 1.90
N GLN A 95 6.71 18.75 0.96
CA GLN A 95 8.01 18.46 0.34
C GLN A 95 8.12 19.03 -1.08
N LYS A 96 8.01 20.35 -1.18
CA LYS A 96 7.85 21.09 -2.46
C LYS A 96 8.92 20.84 -3.51
N PHE A 97 10.09 20.31 -3.13
CA PHE A 97 11.22 20.00 -4.02
C PHE A 97 11.62 18.52 -4.02
N ASN A 98 10.87 17.65 -3.33
CA ASN A 98 11.02 16.21 -3.45
C ASN A 98 10.17 15.72 -4.63
N LEU A 99 10.77 14.98 -5.56
CA LEU A 99 10.11 14.55 -6.79
C LEU A 99 8.95 13.60 -6.50
N ASP A 100 9.19 12.60 -5.67
CA ASP A 100 8.22 11.55 -5.34
C ASP A 100 7.00 12.17 -4.66
N TRP A 101 7.20 13.09 -3.71
CA TRP A 101 6.10 13.83 -3.07
C TRP A 101 5.32 14.69 -4.07
N VAL A 102 5.99 15.47 -4.93
CA VAL A 102 5.31 16.35 -5.89
C VAL A 102 4.46 15.56 -6.89
N LEU A 103 4.93 14.39 -7.30
CA LEU A 103 4.21 13.54 -8.26
C LEU A 103 3.07 12.73 -7.61
N THR A 104 3.19 12.38 -6.33
CA THR A 104 2.26 11.45 -5.69
C THR A 104 1.29 12.10 -4.70
N GLN A 105 1.58 13.28 -4.14
CA GLN A 105 0.78 13.84 -3.04
C GLN A 105 -0.69 14.06 -3.39
N GLU A 106 -0.99 14.68 -4.53
CA GLU A 106 -2.38 14.94 -4.96
C GLU A 106 -3.10 13.62 -5.25
N TRP A 107 -2.46 12.71 -5.98
CA TRP A 107 -3.02 11.40 -6.31
C TRP A 107 -3.26 10.53 -5.07
N LEU A 108 -2.32 10.49 -4.12
CA LEU A 108 -2.47 9.75 -2.86
C LEU A 108 -3.60 10.33 -2.02
N SER A 109 -3.73 11.65 -1.97
CA SER A 109 -4.85 12.30 -1.27
C SER A 109 -6.18 11.86 -1.87
N ASP A 110 -6.32 11.90 -3.19
CA ASP A 110 -7.53 11.45 -3.90
C ASP A 110 -7.79 9.96 -3.71
N TYR A 111 -6.73 9.14 -3.77
CA TYR A 111 -6.80 7.70 -3.56
C TYR A 111 -7.36 7.37 -2.17
N PHE A 112 -6.81 7.92 -1.09
CA PHE A 112 -7.29 7.66 0.26
C PHE A 112 -8.68 8.24 0.54
N MET A 113 -9.09 9.30 -0.15
CA MET A 113 -10.48 9.79 -0.07
C MET A 113 -11.47 8.81 -0.70
N LYS A 114 -11.11 8.21 -1.84
CA LYS A 114 -11.94 7.21 -2.53
C LYS A 114 -11.96 5.87 -1.80
N LEU A 115 -10.82 5.46 -1.24
CA LEU A 115 -10.63 4.16 -0.59
C LEU A 115 -11.66 3.87 0.53
N VAL A 116 -12.20 4.90 1.18
CA VAL A 116 -13.25 4.78 2.21
C VAL A 116 -14.55 4.22 1.64
N LEU A 117 -14.79 4.39 0.34
CA LEU A 117 -15.97 3.91 -0.38
C LEU A 117 -15.71 2.57 -1.09
N ASP A 118 -14.44 2.20 -1.27
CA ASP A 118 -14.09 0.97 -1.96
C ASP A 118 -14.36 -0.25 -1.04
N PRO A 119 -14.98 -1.32 -1.57
CA PRO A 119 -15.19 -2.54 -0.81
C PRO A 119 -13.88 -3.14 -0.31
N ALA A 120 -13.89 -3.70 0.89
CA ALA A 120 -12.67 -4.21 1.50
C ALA A 120 -12.12 -5.43 0.77
N TYR A 121 -12.99 -6.27 0.18
CA TYR A 121 -12.59 -7.48 -0.55
C TYR A 121 -11.77 -7.19 -1.81
N VAL A 122 -11.81 -5.96 -2.35
CA VAL A 122 -11.06 -5.58 -3.56
C VAL A 122 -9.58 -5.46 -3.21
N PRO A 123 -8.68 -6.20 -3.90
CA PRO A 123 -7.25 -6.07 -3.72
C PRO A 123 -6.75 -4.66 -4.05
N ARG A 124 -5.92 -4.08 -3.18
CA ARG A 124 -5.38 -2.72 -3.34
C ARG A 124 -4.02 -2.77 -4.03
N ARG A 125 -3.65 -1.67 -4.69
CA ARG A 125 -2.32 -1.53 -5.32
C ARG A 125 -1.22 -1.70 -4.28
N GLY A 126 -0.21 -2.51 -4.60
CA GLY A 126 0.91 -2.87 -3.73
C GLY A 126 0.64 -4.02 -2.76
N GLU A 127 -0.58 -4.56 -2.72
CA GLU A 127 -0.87 -5.75 -1.92
C GLU A 127 -0.32 -7.02 -2.57
N LEU A 128 0.02 -7.99 -1.71
CA LEU A 128 0.39 -9.33 -2.14
C LEU A 128 -0.84 -10.21 -2.21
N VAL A 129 -0.91 -10.98 -3.29
CA VAL A 129 -2.01 -11.90 -3.55
C VAL A 129 -1.48 -13.26 -3.97
N LEU A 130 -2.24 -14.31 -3.65
CA LEU A 130 -2.18 -15.54 -4.42
C LEU A 130 -2.95 -15.35 -5.71
N TRP A 131 -2.40 -15.81 -6.83
CA TRP A 131 -3.06 -15.71 -8.11
C TRP A 131 -2.79 -16.89 -9.03
N ILE A 132 -3.73 -17.10 -9.95
CA ILE A 132 -3.69 -18.12 -10.99
C ILE A 132 -3.59 -17.42 -12.34
N TRP A 133 -2.52 -17.69 -13.08
CA TRP A 133 -2.26 -16.98 -14.35
C TRP A 133 -3.10 -17.50 -15.53
N GLN A 134 -3.52 -18.77 -15.50
CA GLN A 134 -4.19 -19.51 -16.59
C GLN A 134 -4.91 -20.75 -15.99
N GLY A 135 -5.91 -21.26 -16.71
CA GLY A 135 -6.57 -22.54 -16.39
C GLY A 135 -7.90 -22.42 -15.67
N LEU A 136 -8.33 -21.19 -15.35
CA LEU A 136 -9.64 -20.93 -14.73
C LEU A 136 -10.65 -20.33 -15.72
N GLU A 137 -10.39 -20.42 -17.03
CA GLU A 137 -11.27 -19.86 -18.06
C GLU A 137 -12.64 -20.57 -18.06
N ASP A 138 -12.63 -21.90 -18.02
CA ASP A 138 -13.80 -22.78 -18.16
C ASP A 138 -14.15 -23.57 -16.89
N GLY A 139 -13.97 -22.98 -15.71
CA GLY A 139 -14.28 -23.66 -14.45
C GLY A 139 -14.23 -22.76 -13.22
N CYS A 140 -14.26 -23.39 -12.05
CA CYS A 140 -14.15 -22.73 -10.76
C CYS A 140 -13.21 -23.49 -9.81
N LEU A 141 -12.83 -22.83 -8.72
CA LEU A 141 -12.06 -23.46 -7.66
C LEU A 141 -13.00 -24.19 -6.71
N MET A 142 -12.77 -25.48 -6.51
CA MET A 142 -13.54 -26.29 -5.58
C MET A 142 -12.61 -27.18 -4.75
N ARG A 143 -13.02 -27.49 -3.51
CA ARG A 143 -12.33 -28.50 -2.71
C ARG A 143 -12.69 -29.89 -3.25
N ASN A 144 -11.70 -30.59 -3.80
CA ASN A 144 -11.89 -31.95 -4.26
C ASN A 144 -12.07 -32.88 -3.04
N PRO A 145 -13.21 -33.56 -2.88
CA PRO A 145 -13.45 -34.41 -1.72
C PRO A 145 -12.56 -35.66 -1.67
N ALA A 146 -11.97 -36.07 -2.81
CA ALA A 146 -11.09 -37.23 -2.88
C ALA A 146 -9.66 -36.91 -2.45
N THR A 147 -9.13 -35.76 -2.85
CA THR A 147 -7.74 -35.34 -2.54
C THR A 147 -7.66 -34.41 -1.33
N GLY A 148 -8.75 -33.71 -1.03
CA GLY A 148 -8.82 -32.65 -0.03
C GLY A 148 -8.24 -31.32 -0.51
N PHE A 149 -7.69 -31.23 -1.73
CA PHE A 149 -7.07 -30.01 -2.25
C PHE A 149 -8.07 -29.07 -2.90
N ILE A 150 -7.70 -27.79 -2.99
CA ILE A 150 -8.40 -26.84 -3.86
C ILE A 150 -7.91 -27.07 -5.29
N GLU A 151 -8.81 -27.52 -6.15
CA GLU A 151 -8.55 -27.89 -7.53
C GLU A 151 -9.50 -27.15 -8.48
N ILE A 152 -9.12 -27.09 -9.76
CA ILE A 152 -9.99 -26.55 -10.80
C ILE A 152 -11.03 -27.62 -11.15
N PHE A 153 -12.30 -27.30 -10.92
CA PHE A 153 -13.43 -28.08 -11.40
C PHE A 153 -13.97 -27.41 -12.67
N GLY A 154 -13.83 -28.10 -13.79
CA GLY A 154 -14.24 -27.60 -15.10
C GLY A 154 -15.74 -27.70 -15.33
N ASN A 155 -16.25 -26.88 -16.24
CA ASN A 155 -17.63 -26.93 -16.73
C ASN A 155 -17.97 -28.29 -17.42
N ASP A 156 -16.95 -29.07 -17.75
CA ASP A 156 -17.06 -30.46 -18.23
C ASP A 156 -17.34 -31.48 -17.09
N ASN A 157 -17.54 -31.00 -15.87
CA ASN A 157 -17.71 -31.78 -14.65
C ASN A 157 -16.51 -32.69 -14.33
N ARG A 158 -15.29 -32.22 -14.61
CA ARG A 158 -14.04 -32.94 -14.31
C ARG A 158 -13.09 -32.11 -13.46
N TRP A 159 -12.27 -32.82 -12.70
CA TRP A 159 -11.16 -32.25 -11.95
C TRP A 159 -9.95 -32.10 -12.87
N HIS A 160 -9.42 -30.89 -12.97
CA HIS A 160 -8.22 -30.55 -13.75
C HIS A 160 -6.96 -30.43 -12.87
N GLY A 161 -7.09 -30.79 -11.59
CA GLY A 161 -6.01 -30.79 -10.61
C GLY A 161 -5.79 -29.43 -9.95
N VAL A 162 -4.71 -29.36 -9.16
CA VAL A 162 -4.34 -28.16 -8.40
C VAL A 162 -3.89 -27.06 -9.37
N PRO A 163 -4.40 -25.82 -9.24
CA PRO A 163 -3.98 -24.73 -10.10
C PRO A 163 -2.52 -24.34 -9.81
N SER A 164 -1.82 -23.82 -10.82
CA SER A 164 -0.46 -23.31 -10.67
C SER A 164 -0.44 -21.97 -9.93
N TRP A 165 -0.60 -22.03 -8.60
CA TRP A 165 -0.59 -20.87 -7.72
C TRP A 165 0.77 -20.15 -7.76
N ARG A 166 0.69 -18.82 -7.77
CA ARG A 166 1.84 -17.93 -7.61
C ARG A 166 1.50 -16.87 -6.58
N ALA A 167 2.51 -16.30 -5.92
CA ALA A 167 2.35 -15.01 -5.28
C ALA A 167 2.71 -13.88 -6.24
N GLY A 168 1.99 -12.78 -6.15
CA GLY A 168 2.23 -11.59 -6.96
C GLY A 168 1.82 -10.30 -6.27
N VAL A 169 2.25 -9.19 -6.86
CA VAL A 169 1.96 -7.82 -6.42
C VAL A 169 0.89 -7.24 -7.33
N VAL A 170 -0.18 -6.71 -6.75
CA VAL A 170 -1.19 -5.96 -7.50
C VAL A 170 -0.59 -4.62 -7.91
N THR A 171 -0.38 -4.39 -9.20
CA THR A 171 0.23 -3.16 -9.72
C THR A 171 -0.78 -2.23 -10.37
N GLN A 172 -1.91 -2.77 -10.82
CA GLN A 172 -3.06 -2.02 -11.32
C GLN A 172 -4.37 -2.68 -10.88
N THR A 173 -5.36 -1.85 -10.62
CA THR A 173 -6.71 -2.22 -10.20
C THR A 173 -7.70 -1.71 -11.24
N PRO A 174 -8.82 -2.42 -11.51
CA PRO A 174 -9.87 -1.93 -12.39
C PRO A 174 -10.55 -0.69 -11.80
N GLU A 175 -11.27 0.06 -12.62
CA GLU A 175 -12.03 1.25 -12.18
C GLU A 175 -13.28 0.88 -11.37
N GLU A 176 -13.89 -0.26 -11.68
CA GLU A 176 -15.09 -0.78 -11.02
C GLU A 176 -14.90 -2.28 -10.76
N GLY A 177 -15.44 -2.77 -9.64
CA GLY A 177 -15.46 -4.18 -9.29
C GLY A 177 -16.79 -4.52 -8.62
N HIS A 178 -17.40 -5.62 -9.03
CA HIS A 178 -18.64 -6.11 -8.46
C HIS A 178 -18.38 -7.35 -7.60
N MET A 179 -19.18 -7.57 -6.56
CA MET A 179 -18.95 -8.68 -5.63
C MET A 179 -19.13 -10.06 -6.31
N VAL A 180 -19.92 -10.11 -7.38
CA VAL A 180 -20.06 -11.33 -8.20
C VAL A 180 -18.74 -11.74 -8.87
N ASP A 181 -17.84 -10.78 -9.14
CA ASP A 181 -16.56 -11.03 -9.80
C ASP A 181 -15.61 -11.88 -8.94
N ILE A 182 -15.94 -12.10 -7.65
CA ILE A 182 -15.22 -13.03 -6.76
C ILE A 182 -15.31 -14.47 -7.30
N ILE A 183 -16.42 -14.83 -7.94
CA ILE A 183 -16.69 -16.18 -8.46
C ILE A 183 -16.84 -16.20 -9.99
N GLU A 184 -17.29 -15.10 -10.60
CA GLU A 184 -17.51 -14.97 -12.04
C GLU A 184 -16.44 -14.10 -12.70
N ALA A 185 -16.27 -14.27 -14.01
CA ALA A 185 -15.45 -13.33 -14.79
C ALA A 185 -16.31 -12.11 -15.16
N PRO A 186 -15.75 -10.89 -15.12
CA PRO A 186 -16.48 -9.71 -15.50
C PRO A 186 -16.83 -9.76 -17.00
N ASP A 187 -18.10 -9.54 -17.34
CA ASP A 187 -18.55 -9.37 -18.72
C ASP A 187 -18.23 -7.94 -19.20
N SER A 188 -16.97 -7.70 -19.57
CA SER A 188 -16.52 -6.38 -20.02
C SER A 188 -16.14 -6.37 -21.51
N PRO A 189 -16.78 -5.52 -22.33
CA PRO A 189 -16.43 -5.40 -23.75
C PRO A 189 -15.05 -4.76 -23.99
N ARG A 190 -14.45 -4.13 -22.96
CA ARG A 190 -13.13 -3.49 -23.06
C ARG A 190 -11.98 -4.47 -22.78
N GLY A 191 -12.27 -5.71 -22.37
CA GLY A 191 -11.26 -6.72 -22.05
C GLY A 191 -10.56 -6.52 -20.70
N LEU A 192 -9.77 -7.52 -20.30
CA LEU A 192 -9.15 -7.62 -18.96
C LEU A 192 -8.14 -6.51 -18.65
N SER A 193 -7.58 -5.83 -19.65
CA SER A 193 -6.68 -4.69 -19.41
C SER A 193 -7.40 -3.50 -18.75
N TYR A 194 -8.72 -3.44 -18.85
CA TYR A 194 -9.56 -2.41 -18.23
C TYR A 194 -10.41 -2.94 -17.07
N SER A 195 -10.88 -4.19 -17.14
CA SER A 195 -11.76 -4.80 -16.13
C SER A 195 -11.04 -5.73 -15.13
N GLY A 196 -9.79 -6.10 -15.40
CA GLY A 196 -9.01 -7.00 -14.57
C GLY A 196 -7.92 -6.29 -13.76
N PHE A 197 -7.22 -7.07 -12.94
CA PHE A 197 -6.10 -6.63 -12.13
C PHE A 197 -4.80 -7.00 -12.82
N ARG A 198 -3.87 -6.05 -12.91
CA ARG A 198 -2.50 -6.36 -13.33
C ARG A 198 -1.73 -6.89 -12.13
N VAL A 199 -1.34 -8.16 -12.18
CA VAL A 199 -0.55 -8.80 -11.14
C VAL A 199 0.82 -9.17 -11.70
N GLU A 200 1.90 -8.74 -11.04
CA GLU A 200 3.27 -9.14 -11.35
C GLU A 200 3.73 -10.22 -10.38
N THR A 201 4.39 -11.27 -10.88
CA THR A 201 4.92 -12.34 -10.01
C THR A 201 6.01 -11.76 -9.10
N LEU A 202 5.93 -12.04 -7.80
CA LEU A 202 6.87 -11.46 -6.83
C LEU A 202 8.28 -12.09 -6.98
N PRO A 203 9.32 -11.31 -7.32
CA PRO A 203 10.69 -11.79 -7.34
C PRO A 203 11.24 -12.04 -5.94
N ASP A 204 12.40 -12.70 -5.85
CA ASP A 204 13.12 -12.84 -4.58
C ASP A 204 13.42 -11.45 -4.02
N PRO A 205 12.91 -11.07 -2.83
CA PRO A 205 13.13 -9.74 -2.25
C PRO A 205 14.61 -9.46 -1.97
N LEU A 206 15.39 -10.50 -1.67
CA LEU A 206 16.81 -10.43 -1.30
C LEU A 206 17.75 -10.66 -2.49
N GLY A 207 17.25 -11.35 -3.50
CA GLY A 207 17.98 -11.71 -4.71
C GLY A 207 18.29 -10.51 -5.60
N LYS A 208 19.35 -10.64 -6.41
CA LYS A 208 19.65 -9.69 -7.51
C LYS A 208 18.87 -10.01 -8.79
N ASP A 209 18.50 -11.27 -8.98
CA ASP A 209 17.66 -11.66 -10.09
C ASP A 209 16.21 -11.25 -9.80
N LYS A 210 15.67 -10.37 -10.64
CA LYS A 210 14.28 -9.89 -10.56
C LYS A 210 13.44 -10.39 -11.73
N SER A 211 13.87 -11.45 -12.43
CA SER A 211 13.22 -11.95 -13.64
C SER A 211 11.75 -12.38 -13.46
N TYR A 212 11.27 -12.62 -12.23
CA TYR A 212 9.84 -12.82 -11.97
C TYR A 212 9.01 -11.54 -12.10
N SER A 213 9.55 -10.34 -11.89
CA SER A 213 8.75 -9.09 -12.00
C SER A 213 8.24 -8.83 -13.41
N VAL A 214 8.92 -9.36 -14.44
CA VAL A 214 8.45 -9.27 -15.84
C VAL A 214 7.35 -10.28 -16.16
N GLN A 215 7.08 -11.25 -15.28
CA GLN A 215 6.01 -12.23 -15.45
C GLN A 215 4.71 -11.67 -14.85
N TYR A 216 3.92 -11.01 -15.69
CA TYR A 216 2.65 -10.38 -15.30
C TYR A 216 1.50 -10.82 -16.20
N ALA A 217 0.28 -10.68 -15.69
CA ALA A 217 -0.91 -10.73 -16.52
C ALA A 217 -2.01 -9.83 -15.96
N TYR A 218 -3.00 -9.54 -16.80
CA TYR A 218 -4.28 -9.03 -16.35
C TYR A 218 -5.21 -10.22 -16.07
N VAL A 219 -5.71 -10.32 -14.84
CA VAL A 219 -6.57 -11.42 -14.42
C VAL A 219 -7.86 -10.91 -13.76
N PRO A 220 -8.98 -11.63 -13.88
CA PRO A 220 -10.21 -11.27 -13.18
C PRO A 220 -10.09 -11.52 -11.67
N LEU A 221 -10.99 -10.93 -10.87
CA LEU A 221 -10.96 -11.05 -9.41
C LEU A 221 -11.04 -12.50 -8.93
N ARG A 222 -11.83 -13.37 -9.60
CA ARG A 222 -11.92 -14.80 -9.28
C ARG A 222 -10.57 -15.54 -9.26
N ASN A 223 -9.59 -15.08 -10.04
CA ASN A 223 -8.25 -15.65 -10.12
C ASN A 223 -7.32 -15.21 -8.96
N ILE A 224 -7.78 -14.31 -8.09
CA ILE A 224 -6.98 -13.68 -7.04
C ILE A 224 -7.54 -14.07 -5.67
N LYS A 225 -6.65 -14.30 -4.70
CA LYS A 225 -6.99 -14.44 -3.28
C LYS A 225 -5.99 -13.67 -2.41
N PRO A 226 -6.43 -13.04 -1.30
CA PRO A 226 -5.52 -12.32 -0.40
C PRO A 226 -4.38 -13.21 0.08
N PHE A 227 -3.13 -12.76 0.02
CA PHE A 227 -2.00 -13.64 0.34
C PHE A 227 -1.98 -14.14 1.80
N ASN A 228 -2.60 -13.40 2.73
CA ASN A 228 -2.78 -13.88 4.12
C ASN A 228 -3.41 -15.28 4.18
N THR A 229 -4.27 -15.61 3.22
CA THR A 229 -4.99 -16.89 3.14
C THR A 229 -4.19 -18.02 2.48
N TRP A 230 -2.88 -17.86 2.28
CA TRP A 230 -2.08 -18.79 1.49
C TRP A 230 -2.19 -20.25 1.93
N GLN A 231 -2.23 -20.50 3.24
CA GLN A 231 -2.38 -21.86 3.77
C GLN A 231 -3.72 -22.49 3.40
N LEU A 232 -4.80 -21.72 3.26
CA LEU A 232 -6.12 -22.26 2.90
C LEU A 232 -6.12 -22.87 1.51
N TYR A 233 -5.39 -22.25 0.57
CA TYR A 233 -5.34 -22.67 -0.83
C TYR A 233 -4.18 -23.62 -1.15
N LEU A 234 -3.11 -23.56 -0.36
CA LEU A 234 -1.91 -24.38 -0.54
C LEU A 234 -1.85 -25.59 0.40
N TYR A 235 -2.88 -25.80 1.23
CA TYR A 235 -2.92 -26.87 2.23
C TYR A 235 -2.59 -28.24 1.64
N GLY A 236 -1.58 -28.90 2.22
CA GLY A 236 -1.18 -30.27 1.87
C GLY A 236 -0.34 -30.40 0.60
N GLN A 237 0.06 -29.30 -0.02
CA GLN A 237 1.11 -29.29 -1.05
C GLN A 237 2.49 -29.27 -0.38
N GLU A 238 3.43 -30.05 -0.91
CA GLU A 238 4.82 -30.05 -0.44
C GLU A 238 5.54 -28.79 -0.92
N ARG A 239 6.57 -28.38 -0.17
CA ARG A 239 7.33 -27.16 -0.44
C ARG A 239 7.93 -27.15 -1.86
N GLU A 240 8.39 -28.29 -2.33
CA GLU A 240 9.01 -28.46 -3.66
C GLU A 240 8.03 -28.28 -4.82
N ASP A 241 6.73 -28.46 -4.58
CA ASP A 241 5.67 -28.30 -5.57
C ASP A 241 5.19 -26.84 -5.68
N LEU A 242 5.53 -26.00 -4.69
CA LEU A 242 5.13 -24.59 -4.67
C LEU A 242 6.00 -23.75 -5.61
N HIS A 243 5.38 -22.80 -6.29
CA HIS A 243 6.13 -21.81 -7.06
C HIS A 243 7.02 -20.96 -6.12
N PRO A 244 8.30 -20.67 -6.47
CA PRO A 244 9.21 -19.94 -5.59
C PRO A 244 8.70 -18.58 -5.11
N SER A 245 7.81 -17.94 -5.89
CA SER A 245 7.21 -16.65 -5.48
C SER A 245 6.39 -16.74 -4.19
N ILE A 246 5.88 -17.92 -3.80
CA ILE A 246 5.20 -18.11 -2.51
C ILE A 246 6.15 -17.83 -1.34
N GLU A 247 7.35 -18.40 -1.36
CA GLU A 247 8.37 -18.15 -0.34
C GLU A 247 8.91 -16.73 -0.37
N ASN A 248 9.03 -16.14 -1.57
CA ASN A 248 9.36 -14.73 -1.73
C ASN A 248 8.35 -13.84 -1.00
N ALA A 249 7.06 -14.18 -1.09
CA ALA A 249 5.99 -13.44 -0.41
C ALA A 249 5.99 -13.69 1.10
N MET A 250 6.22 -14.95 1.53
CA MET A 250 6.41 -15.25 2.96
C MET A 250 7.60 -14.51 3.56
N THR A 251 8.69 -14.32 2.81
CA THR A 251 9.90 -13.60 3.25
C THR A 251 9.59 -12.19 3.72
N VAL A 252 8.56 -11.52 3.18
CA VAL A 252 8.24 -10.12 3.50
C VAL A 252 7.04 -9.97 4.45
N MET A 253 6.50 -11.05 5.00
CA MET A 253 5.29 -11.03 5.84
C MET A 253 5.46 -10.28 7.17
N SER A 254 6.69 -10.20 7.70
CA SER A 254 7.03 -9.37 8.86
C SER A 254 7.67 -8.05 8.43
N SER A 255 7.11 -7.39 7.42
CA SER A 255 7.56 -6.05 7.02
C SER A 255 6.45 -5.00 7.16
N TRP A 256 6.83 -3.73 7.31
CA TRP A 256 5.90 -2.62 7.21
C TRP A 256 6.51 -1.37 6.57
N SER A 257 5.65 -0.53 5.97
CA SER A 257 6.04 0.78 5.44
C SER A 257 4.88 1.78 5.49
N MET A 258 5.18 3.03 5.84
CA MET A 258 4.19 4.10 6.01
C MET A 258 3.84 4.79 4.69
N VAL A 259 2.54 4.99 4.45
CA VAL A 259 2.00 5.57 3.21
C VAL A 259 1.38 6.94 3.46
N HIS A 260 1.72 7.89 2.60
CA HIS A 260 1.16 9.24 2.59
C HIS A 260 1.30 9.96 3.95
N LYS A 261 2.55 10.24 4.31
CA LYS A 261 2.97 11.00 5.49
C LYS A 261 2.58 12.48 5.30
N PHE A 262 1.58 12.98 6.03
CA PHE A 262 0.92 14.25 5.68
C PHE A 262 0.99 15.34 6.76
N HIS A 263 1.24 14.99 8.02
CA HIS A 263 1.24 15.95 9.12
C HIS A 263 2.22 15.53 10.22
N ILE A 264 2.91 16.48 10.84
CA ILE A 264 3.83 16.24 11.96
C ILE A 264 3.38 17.00 13.20
N ILE A 265 3.39 16.32 14.35
CA ILE A 265 3.08 16.91 15.65
C ILE A 265 4.02 16.37 16.71
N GLY A 266 4.45 17.21 17.65
CA GLY A 266 5.32 16.76 18.74
C GLY A 266 5.90 17.88 19.58
N THR A 267 6.50 17.48 20.70
CA THR A 267 7.27 18.33 21.60
C THR A 267 8.64 17.70 21.76
N TRP A 268 9.70 18.48 21.56
CA TRP A 268 11.08 17.98 21.60
C TRP A 268 11.36 17.22 22.91
N PRO A 269 11.98 16.02 22.86
CA PRO A 269 12.61 15.38 21.72
C PRO A 269 11.73 14.32 21.01
N ASN A 270 10.40 14.43 21.07
CA ASN A 270 9.49 13.41 20.55
C ASN A 270 8.55 13.97 19.50
N ALA A 271 8.29 13.19 18.45
CA ALA A 271 7.39 13.57 17.38
C ALA A 271 6.55 12.39 16.88
N ARG A 272 5.45 12.71 16.21
CA ARG A 272 4.62 11.78 15.47
C ARG A 272 4.39 12.32 14.07
N ILE A 273 4.53 11.46 13.08
CA ILE A 273 4.20 11.74 11.70
C ILE A 273 2.92 10.97 11.37
N TYR A 274 1.83 11.67 11.15
CA TYR A 274 0.56 11.07 10.75
C TYR A 274 0.59 10.63 9.28
N CYS A 275 0.06 9.44 9.06
CA CYS A 275 0.00 8.76 7.78
C CYS A 275 -1.46 8.39 7.48
N LYS A 276 -1.83 8.28 6.20
CA LYS A 276 -3.17 7.79 5.82
C LYS A 276 -3.25 6.27 5.69
N GLY A 277 -2.11 5.60 5.50
CA GLY A 277 -2.04 4.15 5.46
C GLY A 277 -0.70 3.58 5.88
N ILE A 278 -0.66 2.27 6.03
CA ILE A 278 0.51 1.46 6.35
C ILE A 278 0.39 0.11 5.66
N PHE A 279 1.43 -0.33 4.94
CA PHE A 279 1.53 -1.71 4.53
C PHE A 279 2.00 -2.56 5.70
N ILE A 280 1.36 -3.69 5.95
CA ILE A 280 1.76 -4.70 6.94
C ILE A 280 1.78 -6.05 6.24
N GLY A 281 2.97 -6.60 6.02
CA GLY A 281 3.15 -7.84 5.27
C GLY A 281 2.54 -7.75 3.87
N SER A 282 1.45 -8.48 3.64
CA SER A 282 0.75 -8.54 2.37
C SER A 282 -0.26 -7.42 2.11
N GLU A 283 -0.78 -6.75 3.13
CA GLU A 283 -1.97 -5.88 2.99
C GLU A 283 -1.68 -4.40 3.26
N LEU A 284 -2.44 -3.51 2.59
CA LEU A 284 -2.49 -2.09 2.89
C LEU A 284 -3.61 -1.83 3.90
N ILE A 285 -3.27 -1.33 5.07
CA ILE A 285 -4.22 -0.85 6.09
C ILE A 285 -4.32 0.67 6.00
N ALA A 286 -5.54 1.20 5.95
CA ALA A 286 -5.84 2.62 5.88
C ALA A 286 -6.64 3.10 7.09
N VAL A 287 -6.66 4.42 7.30
CA VAL A 287 -7.61 5.04 8.24
C VAL A 287 -9.04 4.71 7.79
N HIS A 288 -9.90 4.36 8.75
CA HIS A 288 -11.27 3.85 8.60
C HIS A 288 -11.41 2.36 8.25
N ASP A 289 -10.32 1.66 7.93
CA ASP A 289 -10.39 0.20 7.80
C ASP A 289 -10.78 -0.43 9.13
N THR A 290 -11.49 -1.56 9.05
CA THR A 290 -11.66 -2.46 10.19
C THR A 290 -10.69 -3.63 10.06
N VAL A 291 -9.87 -3.85 11.10
CA VAL A 291 -8.80 -4.87 11.10
C VAL A 291 -9.02 -5.90 12.18
N ARG A 292 -8.67 -7.15 11.87
CA ARG A 292 -8.74 -8.29 12.79
C ARG A 292 -7.51 -8.30 13.70
N LEU A 293 -7.73 -8.52 14.99
CA LEU A 293 -6.67 -8.53 15.99
C LEU A 293 -6.29 -9.94 16.39
N ARG A 294 -5.00 -10.16 16.61
CA ARG A 294 -4.44 -11.41 17.14
C ARG A 294 -5.14 -11.77 18.47
N PRO A 295 -5.53 -13.05 18.66
CA PRO A 295 -6.18 -13.48 19.89
C PRO A 295 -5.36 -13.14 21.13
N HIS A 296 -6.03 -12.73 22.21
CA HIS A 296 -5.35 -12.45 23.47
C HIS A 296 -4.72 -13.73 24.03
N GLY A 297 -3.48 -13.61 24.54
CA GLY A 297 -2.71 -14.75 25.04
C GLY A 297 -2.25 -15.72 23.94
N PHE A 298 -2.15 -15.26 22.69
CA PHE A 298 -1.59 -16.07 21.61
C PHE A 298 -0.10 -16.36 21.83
N TYR A 299 0.26 -17.65 21.77
CA TYR A 299 1.64 -18.15 21.76
C TYR A 299 1.88 -19.01 20.52
N HIS A 300 3.07 -18.93 19.92
CA HIS A 300 3.39 -19.68 18.69
C HIS A 300 3.20 -21.20 18.83
N ASP A 301 3.45 -21.77 19.99
CA ASP A 301 3.28 -23.21 20.20
C ASP A 301 1.81 -23.66 20.06
N GLN A 302 0.85 -22.75 20.27
CA GLN A 302 -0.58 -23.05 20.07
C GLN A 302 -0.94 -23.33 18.61
N LEU A 303 -0.14 -22.82 17.64
CA LEU A 303 -0.31 -23.16 16.23
C LEU A 303 -0.03 -24.64 15.99
N LYS A 304 1.00 -25.18 16.65
CA LYS A 304 1.43 -26.59 16.50
C LYS A 304 0.45 -27.55 17.18
N ASP A 305 -0.10 -27.13 18.31
CA ASP A 305 -1.02 -27.94 19.12
C ASP A 305 -2.49 -27.80 18.69
N GLY A 306 -2.78 -26.94 17.71
CA GLY A 306 -4.15 -26.70 17.21
C GLY A 306 -5.08 -26.00 18.20
N THR A 307 -4.53 -25.37 19.24
CA THR A 307 -5.29 -24.74 20.34
C THR A 307 -5.42 -23.22 20.19
N VAL A 308 -5.26 -22.71 18.97
CA VAL A 308 -5.35 -21.27 18.70
C VAL A 308 -6.75 -20.79 19.09
N ARG A 309 -6.83 -19.81 20.00
CA ARG A 309 -8.11 -19.18 20.36
C ARG A 309 -8.75 -18.54 19.14
N GLU A 310 -10.08 -18.55 19.11
CA GLU A 310 -10.83 -17.87 18.06
C GLU A 310 -10.50 -16.38 18.02
N VAL A 311 -10.46 -15.83 16.80
CA VAL A 311 -10.31 -14.39 16.60
C VAL A 311 -11.68 -13.74 16.82
N THR A 312 -11.81 -12.99 17.90
CA THR A 312 -13.07 -12.31 18.28
C THR A 312 -12.97 -10.80 18.18
N ASP A 313 -11.74 -10.27 18.20
CA ASP A 313 -11.49 -8.85 18.38
C ASP A 313 -11.15 -8.16 17.06
N VAL A 314 -11.73 -6.99 16.84
CA VAL A 314 -11.45 -6.12 15.70
C VAL A 314 -11.19 -4.69 16.15
N MET A 315 -10.44 -3.93 15.35
CA MET A 315 -10.23 -2.50 15.54
C MET A 315 -10.73 -1.72 14.33
N VAL A 316 -11.51 -0.67 14.56
CA VAL A 316 -11.76 0.38 13.57
C VAL A 316 -10.64 1.40 13.67
N VAL A 317 -9.83 1.54 12.63
CA VAL A 317 -8.63 2.38 12.60
C VAL A 317 -9.02 3.86 12.53
N GLU A 318 -8.59 4.66 13.49
CA GLU A 318 -8.83 6.10 13.54
C GLU A 318 -7.58 6.92 13.17
N LYS A 319 -6.38 6.45 13.53
CA LYS A 319 -5.11 7.13 13.24
C LYS A 319 -3.99 6.13 12.97
N ILE A 320 -3.06 6.50 12.10
CA ILE A 320 -1.81 5.78 11.84
C ILE A 320 -0.68 6.79 11.98
N ALA A 321 0.34 6.46 12.77
CA ALA A 321 1.46 7.36 13.03
C ALA A 321 2.80 6.62 13.04
N LEU A 322 3.83 7.25 12.48
CA LEU A 322 5.22 6.93 12.78
C LEU A 322 5.67 7.77 13.98
N CYS A 323 5.98 7.13 15.09
CA CYS A 323 6.47 7.77 16.30
C CYS A 323 8.00 7.83 16.26
N LEU A 324 8.55 9.02 16.48
CA LEU A 324 9.98 9.29 16.63
C LEU A 324 10.21 9.64 18.10
N THR A 325 11.01 8.83 18.80
CA THR A 325 11.31 9.03 20.22
C THR A 325 12.80 9.28 20.41
N GLU A 326 13.13 10.29 21.21
CA GLU A 326 14.50 10.80 21.37
C GLU A 326 15.13 11.17 20.02
N CYS A 327 14.52 12.14 19.34
CA CYS A 327 15.00 12.71 18.08
C CYS A 327 16.46 13.19 18.18
N ILE A 328 17.20 13.03 17.09
CA ILE A 328 18.64 13.32 16.98
C ILE A 328 18.83 14.36 15.87
N ASP A 329 19.55 15.45 16.13
CA ASP A 329 19.74 16.54 15.16
C ASP A 329 21.18 16.66 14.62
N ASP A 330 22.14 16.00 15.25
CA ASP A 330 23.57 16.05 14.90
C ASP A 330 24.07 14.80 14.15
N ASP A 331 23.25 13.75 14.07
CA ASP A 331 23.51 12.54 13.29
C ASP A 331 22.99 12.69 11.84
N LYS A 332 23.78 12.21 10.88
CA LYS A 332 23.44 12.29 9.45
C LYS A 332 22.56 11.14 8.95
N GLU A 333 22.54 10.01 9.65
CA GLU A 333 21.87 8.78 9.26
C GLU A 333 20.56 8.60 10.04
N HIS A 334 20.53 8.94 11.34
CA HIS A 334 19.38 8.63 12.20
C HIS A 334 18.59 9.86 12.62
N LEU A 335 17.26 9.86 12.45
CA LEU A 335 16.37 10.96 12.86
C LEU A 335 15.97 10.91 14.34
N ALA A 336 16.01 9.72 14.94
CA ALA A 336 15.62 9.45 16.31
C ALA A 336 16.28 8.16 16.79
N LYS A 337 16.31 7.93 18.11
CA LYS A 337 16.81 6.66 18.66
C LYS A 337 15.84 5.51 18.43
N HIS A 338 14.54 5.78 18.52
CA HIS A 338 13.51 4.76 18.36
C HIS A 338 12.43 5.20 17.38
N PHE A 339 12.02 4.27 16.53
CA PHE A 339 10.94 4.44 15.57
C PHE A 339 9.89 3.38 15.77
N THR A 340 8.63 3.80 15.95
CA THR A 340 7.53 2.87 16.20
C THR A 340 6.34 3.21 15.33
N ALA A 341 5.83 2.22 14.60
CA ALA A 341 4.52 2.30 13.96
C ALA A 341 3.41 2.16 15.02
N LEU A 342 2.54 3.16 15.10
CA LEU A 342 1.42 3.21 16.01
C LEU A 342 0.10 3.27 15.22
N ILE A 343 -0.80 2.33 15.50
CA ILE A 343 -2.16 2.32 14.98
C ILE A 343 -3.10 2.59 16.16
N SER A 344 -3.93 3.61 16.04
CA SER A 344 -4.90 3.99 17.05
C SER A 344 -6.31 3.76 16.54
N GLY A 345 -7.18 3.19 17.36
CA GLY A 345 -8.56 2.93 16.96
C GLY A 345 -9.43 2.44 18.10
N LYS A 346 -10.73 2.27 17.81
CA LYS A 346 -11.70 1.69 18.74
C LYS A 346 -11.78 0.19 18.54
N ILE A 347 -11.80 -0.54 19.64
CA ILE A 347 -11.79 -2.01 19.64
C ILE A 347 -13.17 -2.55 19.96
N PHE A 348 -13.55 -3.59 19.24
CA PHE A 348 -14.81 -4.30 19.40
C PHE A 348 -14.53 -5.80 19.46
N THR A 349 -15.44 -6.55 20.08
CA THR A 349 -15.33 -8.00 20.18
C THR A 349 -16.68 -8.66 19.94
N THR A 350 -16.68 -9.88 19.40
CA THR A 350 -17.88 -10.74 19.34
C THR A 350 -18.07 -11.59 20.60
N ASP A 351 -17.05 -11.70 21.46
CA ASP A 351 -17.12 -12.48 22.71
C ASP A 351 -17.36 -11.58 23.93
N PRO A 352 -18.55 -11.60 24.55
CA PRO A 352 -18.87 -10.76 25.70
C PRO A 352 -17.99 -11.03 26.93
N ASN A 353 -17.37 -12.21 27.04
CA ASN A 353 -16.48 -12.54 28.16
C ASN A 353 -15.19 -11.72 28.13
N ARG A 354 -14.74 -11.29 26.93
CA ARG A 354 -13.52 -10.47 26.76
C ARG A 354 -13.61 -9.13 27.45
N ILE A 355 -14.81 -8.60 27.69
CA ILE A 355 -15.03 -7.30 28.33
C ILE A 355 -14.60 -7.32 29.81
N THR A 356 -14.80 -8.46 30.47
CA THR A 356 -14.49 -8.65 31.90
C THR A 356 -13.20 -9.42 32.13
N GLU A 357 -12.72 -10.19 31.15
CA GLU A 357 -11.44 -10.89 31.18
C GLU A 357 -10.28 -9.90 31.40
N GLU A 358 -9.28 -10.31 32.19
CA GLU A 358 -8.02 -9.56 32.29
C GLU A 358 -7.32 -9.56 30.95
N GLY A 359 -6.90 -8.38 30.49
CA GLY A 359 -6.27 -8.23 29.19
C GLY A 359 -6.00 -6.76 28.83
N PRO A 360 -5.29 -6.52 27.71
CA PRO A 360 -4.83 -5.19 27.32
C PRO A 360 -5.98 -4.20 27.04
N PHE A 361 -7.17 -4.70 26.72
CA PHE A 361 -8.31 -3.88 26.33
C PHE A 361 -9.44 -3.87 27.37
N LYS A 362 -9.16 -4.33 28.60
CA LYS A 362 -10.15 -4.34 29.68
C LYS A 362 -10.60 -2.92 30.02
N GLY A 363 -11.90 -2.72 30.19
CA GLY A 363 -12.46 -1.45 30.66
C GLY A 363 -12.08 -1.16 32.11
N THR A 364 -11.63 0.06 32.42
CA THR A 364 -11.22 0.44 33.79
C THR A 364 -12.40 0.86 34.69
N ILE A 365 -13.61 0.97 34.14
CA ILE A 365 -14.82 1.40 34.85
C ILE A 365 -15.97 0.49 34.43
N PRO A 366 -16.68 -0.20 35.33
CA PRO A 366 -17.96 -0.82 35.00
C PRO A 366 -18.93 0.31 34.63
N VAL A 367 -19.49 0.27 33.42
CA VAL A 367 -20.54 1.21 33.00
C VAL A 367 -21.62 1.26 34.10
N PRO A 368 -21.96 2.44 34.65
CA PRO A 368 -23.04 2.52 35.63
C PRO A 368 -24.33 2.06 34.95
N PRO A 369 -25.15 1.20 35.59
CA PRO A 369 -26.44 0.82 35.03
C PRO A 369 -27.33 2.06 35.05
N THR A 370 -27.40 2.78 33.94
CA THR A 370 -28.41 3.81 33.72
C THR A 370 -29.74 3.10 33.59
N GLY A 371 -30.48 3.00 34.71
CA GLY A 371 -31.90 2.65 34.75
C GLY A 371 -32.24 1.24 34.25
N GLU A 372 -32.59 0.36 35.20
CA GLU A 372 -33.19 -0.96 34.97
C GLU A 372 -32.28 -2.05 34.35
N ALA A 373 -31.76 -2.91 35.23
CA ALA A 373 -31.55 -4.35 35.00
C ALA A 373 -30.63 -4.84 33.86
N ALA A 374 -29.57 -4.14 33.47
CA ALA A 374 -28.52 -4.75 32.64
C ALA A 374 -27.51 -5.52 33.52
N THR A 375 -27.66 -6.85 33.61
CA THR A 375 -26.77 -7.77 34.36
C THR A 375 -25.55 -8.25 33.54
N GLY A 376 -25.30 -7.70 32.36
CA GLY A 376 -24.20 -8.13 31.48
C GLY A 376 -23.86 -7.13 30.36
N PRO A 377 -22.86 -7.47 29.53
CA PRO A 377 -22.46 -6.70 28.35
C PRO A 377 -23.62 -6.30 27.43
N ILE A 378 -23.64 -5.03 27.01
CA ILE A 378 -24.64 -4.52 26.05
C ILE A 378 -24.02 -4.57 24.65
N PRO A 379 -24.59 -5.35 23.71
CA PRO A 379 -24.13 -5.36 22.33
C PRO A 379 -24.59 -4.09 21.59
N LEU A 380 -23.89 -3.74 20.53
CA LEU A 380 -24.31 -2.72 19.57
C LEU A 380 -25.63 -3.13 18.92
N THR A 381 -26.50 -2.15 18.64
CA THR A 381 -27.64 -2.38 17.73
C THR A 381 -27.13 -2.56 16.29
N THR A 382 -27.99 -3.08 15.41
CA THR A 382 -27.68 -3.21 13.98
C THR A 382 -27.32 -1.87 13.33
N GLU A 383 -28.03 -0.80 13.71
CA GLU A 383 -27.75 0.56 13.22
C GLU A 383 -26.40 1.07 13.75
N GLU A 384 -26.08 0.81 15.02
CA GLU A 384 -24.78 1.19 15.59
C GLU A 384 -23.63 0.40 14.96
N ALA A 385 -23.80 -0.90 14.73
CA ALA A 385 -22.83 -1.74 14.06
C ALA A 385 -22.59 -1.25 12.62
N THR A 386 -23.66 -0.97 11.87
CA THR A 386 -23.58 -0.44 10.50
C THR A 386 -22.87 0.93 10.46
N ALA A 387 -23.19 1.83 11.40
CA ALA A 387 -22.56 3.14 11.49
C ALA A 387 -21.10 3.09 11.95
N THR A 388 -20.72 2.05 12.69
CA THR A 388 -19.36 1.81 13.20
C THR A 388 -18.48 1.18 12.11
N PHE A 389 -18.97 0.14 11.45
CA PHE A 389 -18.24 -0.67 10.46
C PHE A 389 -18.62 -0.27 9.03
N ARG A 390 -18.58 1.02 8.73
CA ARG A 390 -19.16 1.59 7.49
C ARG A 390 -18.66 0.95 6.20
N GLN A 391 -17.40 0.53 6.15
CA GLN A 391 -16.80 -0.05 4.95
C GLN A 391 -17.24 -1.49 4.68
N VAL A 392 -17.39 -2.30 5.73
CA VAL A 392 -17.53 -3.77 5.62
C VAL A 392 -18.87 -4.32 6.10
N SER A 393 -19.71 -3.48 6.72
CA SER A 393 -21.03 -3.85 7.27
C SER A 393 -20.99 -5.15 8.09
N MET A 394 -20.28 -5.13 9.23
CA MET A 394 -19.99 -6.36 10.00
C MET A 394 -21.14 -6.90 10.85
N SER A 395 -22.38 -6.46 10.65
CA SER A 395 -23.53 -6.88 11.48
C SER A 395 -23.75 -8.40 11.48
N ASP A 396 -23.44 -9.08 10.37
CA ASP A 396 -23.67 -10.53 10.23
C ASP A 396 -22.59 -11.40 10.88
N TYR A 397 -21.44 -10.83 11.28
CA TYR A 397 -20.40 -11.55 12.02
C TYR A 397 -20.82 -11.92 13.45
N GLY A 398 -21.86 -11.26 13.98
CA GLY A 398 -22.37 -11.51 15.33
C GLY A 398 -22.60 -10.23 16.14
N PRO A 399 -23.06 -10.37 17.39
CA PRO A 399 -23.25 -9.22 18.28
C PRO A 399 -21.89 -8.60 18.61
N TRP A 400 -21.76 -7.29 18.41
CA TRP A 400 -20.53 -6.56 18.70
C TRP A 400 -20.59 -5.87 20.05
N TYR A 401 -19.51 -5.96 20.81
CA TYR A 401 -19.37 -5.29 22.10
C TYR A 401 -18.20 -4.32 22.09
N ARG A 402 -18.37 -3.16 22.71
CA ARG A 402 -17.31 -2.15 22.84
C ARG A 402 -16.28 -2.62 23.87
N MET A 403 -15.01 -2.69 23.47
CA MET A 403 -13.88 -2.93 24.38
C MET A 403 -13.34 -1.59 24.91
N ALA A 404 -12.51 -1.63 25.95
CA ALA A 404 -11.87 -0.46 26.56
C ALA A 404 -12.82 0.70 26.94
N ASN A 405 -14.10 0.39 27.25
CA ASN A 405 -15.16 1.37 27.47
C ASN A 405 -15.38 2.34 26.28
N GLY A 406 -15.10 1.89 25.05
CA GLY A 406 -15.22 2.69 23.84
C GLY A 406 -14.10 3.72 23.63
N ARG A 407 -13.06 3.71 24.48
CA ARG A 407 -11.88 4.58 24.33
C ARG A 407 -10.99 4.11 23.18
N THR A 408 -10.27 5.07 22.60
CA THR A 408 -9.27 4.79 21.57
C THR A 408 -8.08 4.08 22.22
N CYS A 409 -7.68 2.96 21.62
CA CYS A 409 -6.55 2.14 22.04
C CYS A 409 -5.42 2.27 21.01
N ASN A 410 -4.19 2.16 21.49
CA ASN A 410 -2.99 2.14 20.66
C ASN A 410 -2.45 0.72 20.54
N ILE A 411 -2.19 0.27 19.32
CA ILE A 411 -1.58 -1.03 19.01
C ILE A 411 -0.43 -0.83 18.02
N SER A 412 0.47 -1.80 17.96
CA SER A 412 1.48 -1.87 16.89
C SER A 412 1.11 -2.91 15.83
N PRO A 413 1.75 -2.87 14.64
CA PRO A 413 1.40 -3.72 13.50
C PRO A 413 1.33 -5.21 13.81
N HIS A 414 2.12 -5.69 14.78
CA HIS A 414 2.19 -7.10 15.16
C HIS A 414 0.87 -7.69 15.67
N LEU A 415 -0.05 -6.86 16.19
CA LEU A 415 -1.37 -7.32 16.62
C LEU A 415 -2.37 -7.45 15.48
N ILE A 416 -2.11 -6.84 14.33
CA ILE A 416 -3.03 -6.89 13.19
C ILE A 416 -2.79 -8.21 12.44
N ILE A 417 -3.85 -8.98 12.17
CA ILE A 417 -3.79 -10.17 11.30
C ILE A 417 -4.00 -9.75 9.85
N GLY A 418 -5.05 -8.97 9.59
CA GLY A 418 -5.41 -8.46 8.27
C GLY A 418 -6.70 -7.65 8.33
N ARG A 419 -7.16 -7.15 7.19
CA ARG A 419 -8.44 -6.45 7.06
C ARG A 419 -9.61 -7.40 7.33
N CYS A 420 -10.73 -6.82 7.76
CA CYS A 420 -12.02 -7.49 7.69
C CYS A 420 -12.56 -7.40 6.26
N TYR A 421 -13.37 -8.38 5.88
CA TYR A 421 -14.10 -8.35 4.61
C TYR A 421 -15.59 -8.34 4.90
N GLU A 422 -16.37 -7.90 3.93
CA GLU A 422 -17.82 -8.05 3.93
C GLU A 422 -18.19 -9.53 4.13
N PRO A 423 -19.18 -9.87 4.98
CA PRO A 423 -19.50 -11.27 5.31
C PRO A 423 -19.71 -12.16 4.08
N LEU A 424 -20.53 -11.69 3.13
CA LEU A 424 -20.80 -12.42 1.89
C LEU A 424 -19.56 -12.55 1.01
N ALA A 425 -18.70 -11.52 0.96
CA ALA A 425 -17.44 -11.63 0.23
C ALA A 425 -16.48 -12.64 0.87
N ALA A 426 -16.43 -12.70 2.21
CA ALA A 426 -15.66 -13.70 2.94
C ALA A 426 -16.18 -15.12 2.68
N GLU A 427 -17.50 -15.32 2.68
CA GLU A 427 -18.11 -16.62 2.32
C GLU A 427 -17.76 -17.03 0.88
N LEU A 428 -17.89 -16.12 -0.09
CA LEU A 428 -17.58 -16.39 -1.49
C LEU A 428 -16.09 -16.69 -1.71
N MET A 429 -15.20 -15.99 -1.01
CA MET A 429 -13.76 -16.22 -1.13
C MET A 429 -13.31 -17.47 -0.39
N PHE A 430 -13.71 -17.65 0.87
CA PHE A 430 -13.09 -18.60 1.80
C PHE A 430 -14.02 -19.75 2.21
N GLY A 431 -15.30 -19.72 1.85
CA GLY A 431 -16.32 -20.66 2.33
C GLY A 431 -16.70 -20.45 3.80
N THR A 432 -16.27 -19.34 4.42
CA THR A 432 -16.56 -18.99 5.81
C THR A 432 -16.42 -17.49 6.02
N HIS A 433 -17.22 -16.93 6.94
CA HIS A 433 -17.04 -15.58 7.46
C HIS A 433 -16.58 -15.58 8.93
N THR A 434 -15.94 -16.66 9.41
CA THR A 434 -15.26 -16.59 10.72
C THR A 434 -14.08 -15.61 10.65
N LEU A 435 -13.70 -14.93 11.72
CA LEU A 435 -12.61 -13.95 11.65
C LEU A 435 -11.22 -14.60 11.65
N GLY A 436 -11.12 -15.88 12.03
CA GLY A 436 -9.86 -16.58 12.24
C GLY A 436 -9.32 -17.39 11.07
N TYR A 437 -9.91 -17.30 9.87
CA TYR A 437 -9.62 -18.22 8.75
C TYR A 437 -8.14 -18.28 8.31
N ASP A 438 -7.36 -17.23 8.52
CA ASP A 438 -5.96 -17.12 8.08
C ASP A 438 -4.95 -16.90 9.22
N VAL A 439 -5.39 -16.95 10.49
CA VAL A 439 -4.51 -16.62 11.62
C VAL A 439 -3.24 -17.49 11.63
N ALA A 440 -3.37 -18.77 11.30
CA ALA A 440 -2.23 -19.68 11.21
C ALA A 440 -1.26 -19.26 10.09
N GLY A 441 -1.78 -19.00 8.89
CA GLY A 441 -0.98 -18.61 7.72
C GLY A 441 -0.25 -17.28 7.92
N VAL A 442 -0.89 -16.30 8.54
CA VAL A 442 -0.26 -15.01 8.86
C VAL A 442 0.86 -15.20 9.89
N MET A 443 0.62 -15.95 10.96
CA MET A 443 1.61 -16.13 12.02
C MET A 443 2.80 -16.99 11.57
N GLU A 444 2.56 -18.04 10.78
CA GLU A 444 3.61 -18.85 10.19
C GLU A 444 4.42 -18.08 9.15
N GLY A 445 3.77 -17.32 8.27
CA GLY A 445 4.45 -16.46 7.31
C GLY A 445 5.35 -15.43 8.00
N ARG A 446 4.88 -14.80 9.09
CA ARG A 446 5.68 -13.88 9.90
C ARG A 446 6.87 -14.55 10.59
N GLN A 447 6.66 -15.76 11.10
CA GLN A 447 7.73 -16.55 11.70
C GLN A 447 8.77 -17.00 10.67
N TYR A 448 8.35 -17.33 9.45
CA TYR A 448 9.25 -17.61 8.34
C TYR A 448 10.06 -16.36 7.98
N SER A 449 9.38 -15.23 7.76
CA SER A 449 9.98 -13.92 7.47
C SER A 449 11.09 -13.55 8.46
N SER A 450 10.85 -13.69 9.77
CA SER A 450 11.85 -13.36 10.79
C SER A 450 13.07 -14.28 10.83
N GLN A 451 13.01 -15.44 10.18
CA GLN A 451 14.13 -16.37 10.07
C GLN A 451 14.95 -16.18 8.80
N VAL A 452 14.33 -15.71 7.71
CA VAL A 452 14.97 -15.69 6.39
C VAL A 452 15.24 -14.29 5.84
N ASP A 453 14.52 -13.26 6.29
CA ASP A 453 14.69 -11.90 5.78
C ASP A 453 15.98 -11.27 6.33
N ALA A 454 17.06 -11.42 5.58
CA ALA A 454 18.38 -10.92 5.95
C ALA A 454 18.48 -9.39 6.04
N ARG A 455 17.42 -8.64 5.67
CA ARG A 455 17.36 -7.18 5.85
C ARG A 455 17.01 -6.80 7.29
N MET A 456 16.48 -7.74 8.09
CA MET A 456 16.19 -7.51 9.51
C MET A 456 17.49 -7.55 10.33
N PRO A 457 17.75 -6.53 11.18
CA PRO A 457 18.86 -6.57 12.12
C PRO A 457 18.76 -7.73 13.12
N ASN A 458 19.89 -8.22 13.62
CA ASN A 458 19.93 -9.30 14.61
C ASN A 458 19.09 -8.95 15.85
N GLY A 459 18.17 -9.85 16.23
CA GLY A 459 17.27 -9.67 17.37
C GLY A 459 15.95 -8.97 17.03
N ASN A 460 15.81 -8.42 15.83
CA ASN A 460 14.55 -7.84 15.37
C ASN A 460 13.66 -8.90 14.71
N THR A 461 12.34 -8.71 14.85
CA THR A 461 11.33 -9.60 14.27
C THR A 461 10.57 -8.96 13.10
N TRP A 462 10.90 -7.71 12.75
CA TRP A 462 10.25 -6.95 11.71
C TRP A 462 11.24 -6.14 10.89
N PHE A 463 11.00 -6.07 9.58
CA PHE A 463 11.68 -5.18 8.65
C PHE A 463 10.86 -3.91 8.44
N TRP A 464 11.47 -2.75 8.66
CA TRP A 464 10.87 -1.48 8.33
C TRP A 464 11.53 -0.94 7.06
N GLY A 465 10.72 -0.75 6.00
CA GLY A 465 11.13 -0.02 4.81
C GLY A 465 10.52 1.38 4.75
N ASP A 466 11.22 2.31 4.13
CA ASP A 466 10.76 3.67 3.88
C ASP A 466 9.53 3.71 2.97
N CYS A 467 9.46 2.76 2.04
CA CYS A 467 8.37 2.62 1.07
C CYS A 467 8.02 1.15 0.74
N ARG A 468 6.91 0.97 0.03
CA ARG A 468 6.43 -0.37 -0.35
C ARG A 468 7.39 -1.09 -1.30
N VAL A 469 8.00 -0.37 -2.23
CA VAL A 469 9.02 -0.92 -3.16
C VAL A 469 10.16 -1.58 -2.40
N GLU A 470 10.64 -0.93 -1.34
CA GLU A 470 11.73 -1.43 -0.51
C GLU A 470 11.31 -2.65 0.31
N THR A 471 10.15 -2.62 0.97
CA THR A 471 9.66 -3.80 1.73
C THR A 471 9.52 -5.03 0.85
N LEU A 472 9.09 -4.86 -0.40
CA LEU A 472 8.98 -5.94 -1.38
C LEU A 472 10.28 -6.27 -2.13
N GLY A 473 11.34 -5.48 -1.97
CA GLY A 473 12.60 -5.68 -2.68
C GLY A 473 12.46 -5.54 -4.20
N LEU A 474 11.58 -4.67 -4.67
CA LEU A 474 11.34 -4.43 -6.10
C LEU A 474 12.34 -3.42 -6.66
N THR A 475 12.73 -3.61 -7.91
CA THR A 475 13.53 -2.64 -8.69
C THR A 475 12.74 -2.06 -9.85
N GLU A 476 11.58 -2.62 -10.16
CA GLU A 476 10.73 -2.28 -11.29
C GLU A 476 9.27 -2.47 -10.92
N ILE A 477 8.38 -1.63 -11.44
CA ILE A 477 6.91 -1.78 -11.40
C ILE A 477 6.37 -1.39 -12.78
N ASN A 478 5.52 -2.22 -13.38
CA ASN A 478 4.87 -1.97 -14.67
C ASN A 478 5.88 -1.70 -15.81
N GLY A 479 7.02 -2.40 -15.88
CA GLY A 479 8.00 -2.14 -16.94
C GLY A 479 9.00 -1.02 -16.61
N VAL A 480 8.92 -0.43 -15.41
CA VAL A 480 9.64 0.81 -15.10
C VAL A 480 10.42 0.74 -13.79
N GLU A 481 11.71 1.07 -13.86
CA GLU A 481 12.61 1.13 -12.71
C GLU A 481 12.07 2.04 -11.60
N CYS A 482 12.01 1.53 -10.38
CA CYS A 482 11.49 2.23 -9.20
C CYS A 482 12.49 2.21 -8.04
N GLY A 483 12.19 2.91 -6.94
CA GLY A 483 13.08 2.97 -5.78
C GLY A 483 14.47 3.53 -6.13
N LEU A 484 15.52 3.00 -5.50
CA LEU A 484 16.90 3.47 -5.68
C LEU A 484 17.44 3.29 -7.10
N THR A 485 16.88 2.38 -7.89
CA THR A 485 17.32 2.11 -9.27
C THR A 485 16.65 3.04 -10.28
N ALA A 486 15.62 3.80 -9.89
CA ALA A 486 14.91 4.70 -10.79
C ALA A 486 15.85 5.71 -11.47
N ALA A 487 15.87 5.73 -12.80
CA ALA A 487 16.68 6.66 -13.59
C ALA A 487 16.50 8.14 -13.19
N GLN A 488 15.34 8.53 -12.67
CA GLN A 488 15.10 9.89 -12.17
C GLN A 488 16.04 10.26 -11.01
N ARG A 489 16.51 9.30 -10.23
CA ARG A 489 17.42 9.54 -9.09
C ARG A 489 18.86 9.84 -9.49
N GLN A 490 19.22 9.67 -10.77
CA GLN A 490 20.58 9.95 -11.26
C GLN A 490 20.92 11.46 -11.28
N ASP A 491 19.94 12.34 -11.47
CA ASP A 491 20.14 13.80 -11.45
C ASP A 491 19.02 14.53 -10.67
N PRO A 492 19.11 14.57 -9.33
CA PRO A 492 18.14 15.27 -8.49
C PRO A 492 18.08 16.78 -8.78
N ARG A 493 19.20 17.36 -9.22
CA ARG A 493 19.29 18.80 -9.55
C ARG A 493 18.49 19.13 -10.80
N LYS A 494 18.47 18.25 -11.80
CA LYS A 494 17.62 18.38 -12.98
C LYS A 494 16.14 18.40 -12.59
N TRP A 495 15.70 17.46 -11.75
CA TRP A 495 14.31 17.39 -11.31
C TRP A 495 13.87 18.57 -10.46
N GLN A 496 14.73 19.05 -9.55
CA GLN A 496 14.45 20.28 -8.81
C GLN A 496 14.27 21.49 -9.74
N ALA A 497 15.05 21.59 -10.81
CA ALA A 497 14.90 22.65 -11.79
C ALA A 497 13.59 22.54 -12.57
N ILE A 498 13.19 21.32 -12.96
CA ILE A 498 11.89 21.04 -13.60
C ILE A 498 10.73 21.44 -12.68
N ILE A 499 10.77 21.06 -11.39
CA ILE A 499 9.73 21.38 -10.41
C ILE A 499 9.61 22.89 -10.20
N LYS A 500 10.74 23.60 -10.03
CA LYS A 500 10.76 25.08 -9.92
C LYS A 500 10.15 25.74 -11.14
N MET A 501 10.51 25.28 -12.34
CA MET A 501 9.95 25.77 -13.59
C MET A 501 8.45 25.52 -13.71
N ALA A 502 7.97 24.33 -13.33
CA ALA A 502 6.54 24.01 -13.34
C ALA A 502 5.72 24.87 -12.36
N ARG A 503 6.34 25.29 -11.25
CA ARG A 503 5.75 26.23 -10.27
C ARG A 503 5.78 27.70 -10.73
N GLY A 504 6.42 27.99 -11.87
CA GLY A 504 6.46 29.33 -12.48
C GLY A 504 7.77 30.09 -12.31
N GLU A 505 8.80 29.49 -11.68
CA GLU A 505 10.14 30.07 -11.62
C GLU A 505 10.88 29.82 -12.94
N VAL A 506 11.00 30.85 -13.77
CA VAL A 506 11.67 30.73 -15.07
C VAL A 506 12.97 31.54 -15.07
N SER A 507 14.11 30.85 -15.17
CA SER A 507 15.41 31.48 -15.39
C SER A 507 16.23 30.71 -16.43
N HIS A 508 17.18 31.39 -17.07
CA HIS A 508 18.09 30.75 -18.03
C HIS A 508 19.00 29.70 -17.37
N ALA A 509 19.29 29.85 -16.07
CA ALA A 509 20.02 28.85 -15.30
C ALA A 509 19.16 27.59 -15.07
N LEU A 510 17.89 27.77 -14.65
CA LEU A 510 16.96 26.66 -14.43
C LEU A 510 16.67 25.88 -15.72
N ARG A 511 16.48 26.57 -16.86
CA ARG A 511 16.28 25.90 -18.16
C ARG A 511 17.47 25.02 -18.57
N ARG A 512 18.69 25.54 -18.39
CA ARG A 512 19.92 24.77 -18.66
C ARG A 512 20.04 23.57 -17.73
N GLN A 513 19.77 23.76 -16.44
CA GLN A 513 19.82 22.71 -15.42
C GLN A 513 18.75 21.64 -15.63
N ALA A 514 17.54 22.02 -16.07
CA ALA A 514 16.45 21.10 -16.38
C ALA A 514 16.71 20.29 -17.67
N GLN A 515 17.68 20.70 -18.49
CA GLN A 515 18.00 20.07 -19.78
C GLN A 515 16.77 19.92 -20.70
N ILE A 516 15.77 20.80 -20.56
CA ILE A 516 14.58 20.78 -21.39
C ILE A 516 14.99 21.29 -22.77
N PRO A 517 14.76 20.52 -23.85
CA PRO A 517 15.06 20.99 -25.20
C PRO A 517 14.38 22.33 -25.44
N SER A 518 15.15 23.35 -25.81
CA SER A 518 14.57 24.60 -26.31
C SER A 518 13.73 24.22 -27.52
N SER A 519 12.40 24.30 -27.40
CA SER A 519 11.53 24.15 -28.56
C SER A 519 11.98 25.17 -29.61
N GLY A 520 12.60 24.67 -30.67
CA GLY A 520 13.03 25.44 -31.83
C GLY A 520 11.80 25.88 -32.62
N GLY A 521 10.98 26.74 -32.03
CA GLY A 521 9.94 27.50 -32.73
C GLY A 521 10.57 28.76 -33.32
N ARG A 522 10.44 28.93 -34.64
CA ARG A 522 10.93 30.05 -35.44
C ARG A 522 10.72 31.42 -34.77
N PRO A 523 11.61 32.41 -34.98
CA PRO A 523 11.43 33.76 -34.47
C PRO A 523 10.11 34.35 -35.01
N PHE A 524 9.25 34.82 -34.10
CA PHE A 524 8.05 35.56 -34.44
C PHE A 524 8.46 36.90 -35.06
N ASN A 525 8.54 36.95 -36.39
CA ASN A 525 8.59 38.23 -37.09
C ASN A 525 7.26 38.95 -36.84
N SER A 526 7.37 40.13 -36.26
CA SER A 526 6.32 41.10 -36.04
C SER A 526 5.55 41.43 -37.32
N LEU A 527 4.24 41.23 -37.31
CA LEU A 527 3.27 42.07 -38.02
C LEU A 527 1.98 42.19 -37.19
N PRO A 528 1.30 43.35 -37.23
CA PRO A 528 0.32 43.73 -36.23
C PRO A 528 -1.10 43.34 -36.68
N SER A 529 -1.88 42.71 -35.81
CA SER A 529 -3.33 42.69 -35.96
C SER A 529 -4.04 42.77 -34.61
N SER A 530 -4.82 43.82 -34.49
CA SER A 530 -5.77 44.20 -33.46
C SER A 530 -6.88 43.16 -33.20
N ALA A 531 -7.05 42.73 -31.93
CA ALA A 531 -8.33 42.27 -31.34
C ALA A 531 -8.16 42.08 -29.80
N PRO A 532 -9.24 42.02 -28.99
CA PRO A 532 -9.31 42.69 -27.71
C PRO A 532 -8.92 41.84 -26.48
N LYS A 533 -8.58 42.56 -25.41
CA LYS A 533 -8.32 42.06 -24.05
C LYS A 533 -9.44 41.14 -23.55
N GLY A 534 -9.09 39.91 -23.18
CA GLY A 534 -9.94 39.03 -22.40
C GLY A 534 -9.29 37.65 -22.17
N THR A 535 -9.12 37.29 -20.90
CA THR A 535 -8.72 35.97 -20.36
C THR A 535 -7.26 35.55 -20.51
N SER A 536 -6.50 35.64 -19.41
CA SER A 536 -5.18 35.03 -19.25
C SER A 536 -5.31 33.52 -19.02
N ALA A 537 -5.31 32.74 -20.09
CA ALA A 537 -5.11 31.30 -20.00
C ALA A 537 -3.62 31.01 -19.74
N ARG A 538 -3.31 30.50 -18.55
CA ARG A 538 -1.99 30.01 -18.11
C ARG A 538 -1.59 28.83 -19.02
N PRO A 539 -0.39 28.79 -19.62
CA PRO A 539 0.01 27.67 -20.48
C PRO A 539 0.24 26.42 -19.62
N LYS A 540 -0.60 25.39 -19.78
CA LYS A 540 -0.59 24.10 -19.06
C LYS A 540 0.44 23.08 -19.59
N ASN A 541 1.47 23.50 -20.33
CA ASN A 541 2.24 22.56 -21.17
C ASN A 541 3.62 22.16 -20.61
N GLY A 542 3.92 22.49 -19.34
CA GLY A 542 5.26 22.24 -18.75
C GLY A 542 5.41 20.90 -18.02
N LEU A 543 4.50 20.60 -17.09
CA LEU A 543 4.61 19.39 -16.27
C LEU A 543 3.97 18.18 -16.95
N ALA A 544 2.87 18.36 -17.69
CA ALA A 544 2.18 17.26 -18.38
C ALA A 544 3.04 16.60 -19.48
N SER A 545 3.80 17.40 -20.24
CA SER A 545 4.72 16.88 -21.27
C SER A 545 5.95 16.18 -20.68
N VAL A 546 6.44 16.65 -19.52
CA VAL A 546 7.58 16.02 -18.82
C VAL A 546 7.13 14.80 -18.00
N ALA A 547 5.90 14.80 -17.48
CA ALA A 547 5.23 13.66 -16.87
C ALA A 547 5.02 12.53 -17.90
N GLN A 548 4.64 12.85 -19.14
CA GLN A 548 4.58 11.88 -20.25
C GLN A 548 5.94 11.25 -20.58
N THR A 549 7.06 11.98 -20.43
CA THR A 549 8.41 11.42 -20.62
C THR A 549 8.94 10.65 -19.40
N SER A 550 8.26 10.71 -18.26
CA SER A 550 8.65 10.02 -17.04
C SER A 550 7.94 8.68 -17.00
N LYS A 551 8.61 7.60 -17.42
CA LYS A 551 8.01 6.26 -17.49
C LYS A 551 7.35 5.83 -16.16
N LEU A 552 7.87 6.28 -15.00
CA LEU A 552 7.30 5.97 -13.67
C LEU A 552 5.93 6.61 -13.43
N VAL A 553 5.71 7.76 -14.07
CA VAL A 553 4.46 8.50 -13.96
C VAL A 553 3.40 7.83 -14.81
N SER A 554 3.73 7.31 -15.99
CA SER A 554 2.79 6.50 -16.79
C SER A 554 2.36 5.21 -16.07
N SER A 555 3.29 4.56 -15.35
CA SER A 555 3.00 3.37 -14.54
C SER A 555 2.25 3.67 -13.24
N ALA A 556 2.41 4.86 -12.63
CA ALA A 556 1.60 5.30 -11.50
C ALA A 556 0.21 5.83 -11.93
N ILE A 557 0.11 6.43 -13.12
CA ILE A 557 -1.11 7.06 -13.68
C ILE A 557 -2.01 6.06 -14.41
N GLY A 558 -1.57 4.84 -14.71
CA GLY A 558 -2.40 3.86 -15.43
C GLY A 558 -2.74 4.31 -16.85
N SER A 559 -1.85 5.10 -17.48
CA SER A 559 -1.93 5.29 -18.92
C SER A 559 -1.46 3.99 -19.56
N ALA A 560 -2.31 3.38 -20.40
CA ALA A 560 -1.98 2.21 -21.20
C ALA A 560 -0.61 2.39 -21.86
N PRO A 561 0.20 1.32 -22.01
CA PRO A 561 1.42 1.43 -22.80
C PRO A 561 1.05 1.94 -24.18
N GLU A 562 1.83 2.92 -24.68
CA GLU A 562 1.81 3.25 -26.10
C GLU A 562 2.08 1.94 -26.85
N THR A 563 1.15 1.56 -27.71
CA THR A 563 1.26 0.40 -28.58
C THR A 563 2.61 0.46 -29.29
N GLU A 564 3.38 -0.63 -29.20
CA GLU A 564 4.59 -0.78 -29.98
C GLU A 564 4.25 -0.55 -31.46
N ASP A 565 4.97 0.40 -32.05
CA ASP A 565 4.83 0.85 -33.42
C ASP A 565 5.31 -0.30 -34.34
N ASP A 566 4.38 -1.15 -34.77
CA ASP A 566 4.62 -2.18 -35.80
C ASP A 566 4.93 -1.50 -37.13
N SER A 567 6.19 -1.09 -37.28
CA SER A 567 6.77 -0.71 -38.56
C SER A 567 7.08 -1.98 -39.36
N VAL A 568 6.03 -2.56 -39.94
CA VAL A 568 6.16 -3.55 -41.01
C VAL A 568 6.65 -2.84 -42.28
N GLU A 569 7.84 -3.21 -42.74
CA GLU A 569 8.40 -2.77 -44.01
C GLU A 569 7.50 -3.20 -45.18
N ASP A 570 7.05 -2.23 -45.97
CA ASP A 570 6.37 -2.41 -47.25
C ASP A 570 7.27 -3.20 -48.22
N VAL A 571 6.89 -4.45 -48.51
CA VAL A 571 7.33 -5.14 -49.73
C VAL A 571 6.17 -5.11 -50.73
N ILE A 572 6.35 -4.23 -51.72
CA ILE A 572 5.52 -4.10 -52.90
C ILE A 572 5.66 -5.37 -53.76
N GLU A 573 4.56 -6.08 -54.00
CA GLU A 573 4.42 -6.87 -55.23
C GLU A 573 2.99 -6.81 -55.77
N ASP A 574 2.90 -6.28 -56.99
CA ASP A 574 1.70 -6.11 -57.83
C ASP A 574 0.99 -7.44 -58.12
N SER A 575 -0.35 -7.46 -58.10
CA SER A 575 -1.14 -7.94 -59.26
C SER A 575 -2.67 -7.71 -59.11
N ILE A 576 -3.14 -6.62 -59.73
CA ILE A 576 -4.33 -6.47 -60.60
C ILE A 576 -5.49 -7.48 -60.47
N GLY A 577 -6.73 -6.99 -60.25
CA GLY A 577 -7.95 -7.74 -60.63
C GLY A 577 -9.34 -7.26 -60.13
N LEU A 578 -9.77 -6.06 -60.51
CA LEU A 578 -11.14 -5.61 -60.90
C LEU A 578 -12.42 -6.26 -60.30
N ALA A 579 -13.29 -5.44 -59.68
CA ALA A 579 -14.59 -4.96 -60.25
C ALA A 579 -15.70 -4.73 -59.20
N ASP A 580 -16.07 -3.44 -59.06
CA ASP A 580 -17.40 -2.81 -59.07
C ASP A 580 -18.63 -3.39 -58.29
N ASP A 581 -19.01 -2.55 -57.32
CA ASP A 581 -20.32 -1.91 -57.08
C ASP A 581 -21.43 -2.55 -56.20
N PRO A 582 -22.12 -1.69 -55.40
CA PRO A 582 -23.07 -2.05 -54.35
C PRO A 582 -24.53 -1.94 -54.83
N VAL A 583 -25.52 -2.34 -54.00
CA VAL A 583 -26.82 -1.65 -53.89
C VAL A 583 -27.66 -2.21 -52.73
N SER A 584 -28.33 -1.25 -52.09
CA SER A 584 -29.41 -1.29 -51.09
C SER A 584 -30.50 -2.35 -51.22
N GLY A 585 -31.14 -2.70 -50.10
CA GLY A 585 -32.46 -3.35 -50.10
C GLY A 585 -33.03 -3.52 -48.70
N ASP A 586 -34.03 -2.70 -48.40
CA ASP A 586 -34.77 -2.53 -47.15
C ASP A 586 -35.93 -3.57 -47.01
N VAL A 587 -36.62 -3.56 -45.86
CA VAL A 587 -38.02 -4.03 -45.61
C VAL A 587 -38.27 -5.46 -45.04
N SER A 588 -38.54 -5.45 -43.71
CA SER A 588 -39.74 -5.95 -42.98
C SER A 588 -40.10 -7.44 -42.78
N GLY A 589 -40.56 -7.73 -41.55
CA GLY A 589 -41.48 -8.83 -41.20
C GLY A 589 -41.34 -9.30 -39.73
N LEU A 590 -41.90 -8.58 -38.74
CA LEU A 590 -43.16 -8.89 -38.03
C LEU A 590 -43.39 -10.37 -37.64
N GLY A 591 -43.52 -10.62 -36.33
CA GLY A 591 -44.08 -11.88 -35.81
C GLY A 591 -43.95 -12.10 -34.31
N LEU A 592 -44.73 -11.36 -33.50
CA LEU A 592 -45.03 -11.69 -32.10
C LEU A 592 -45.89 -12.96 -32.03
N HIS A 593 -45.56 -13.91 -31.17
CA HIS A 593 -46.55 -14.75 -30.46
C HIS A 593 -46.00 -15.20 -29.11
N GLY A 594 -46.70 -14.80 -28.05
CA GLY A 594 -46.48 -15.27 -26.69
C GLY A 594 -47.14 -16.63 -26.44
N GLY A 595 -46.67 -17.29 -25.40
CA GLY A 595 -47.26 -18.48 -24.83
C GLY A 595 -46.75 -18.66 -23.41
N ASP A 596 -47.58 -18.27 -22.44
CA ASP A 596 -47.42 -18.62 -21.04
C ASP A 596 -47.54 -20.14 -20.85
N SER A 597 -46.69 -20.71 -20.00
CA SER A 597 -46.96 -21.98 -19.31
C SER A 597 -46.29 -21.97 -17.95
N SER A 598 -47.14 -22.04 -16.94
CA SER A 598 -46.89 -22.15 -15.50
C SER A 598 -46.28 -23.50 -15.07
N GLY A 599 -45.51 -23.46 -13.98
CA GLY A 599 -45.44 -24.50 -12.95
C GLY A 599 -44.25 -25.46 -13.03
N GLU A 600 -43.32 -25.39 -12.08
CA GLU A 600 -43.34 -26.21 -10.86
C GLU A 600 -42.05 -25.99 -10.05
N ASP A 601 -42.25 -25.77 -8.74
CA ASP A 601 -41.23 -25.69 -7.70
C ASP A 601 -40.44 -27.00 -7.60
N SER A 602 -39.12 -26.90 -7.42
CA SER A 602 -38.38 -27.90 -6.63
C SER A 602 -37.16 -27.27 -5.95
N ASP A 603 -37.35 -27.02 -4.66
CA ASP A 603 -36.31 -26.82 -3.65
C ASP A 603 -35.38 -28.03 -3.58
N TYR A 604 -34.06 -27.83 -3.59
CA TYR A 604 -33.14 -28.59 -2.73
C TYR A 604 -31.94 -27.72 -2.30
N PRO A 605 -31.49 -27.84 -1.03
CA PRO A 605 -30.54 -26.94 -0.40
C PRO A 605 -29.08 -27.39 -0.60
N PHE A 606 -28.18 -26.42 -0.71
CA PHE A 606 -26.74 -26.63 -0.69
C PHE A 606 -26.23 -26.75 0.76
N ALA A 607 -25.33 -27.71 0.96
CA ALA A 607 -24.47 -27.90 2.12
C ALA A 607 -23.01 -27.98 1.62
#